data_AF-A0AAJ2NSN4-F1
#
_entry.id   AF-A0AAJ2NSN4-F1
#
_cell.length_a   1.000
_cell.length_b   1.000
_cell.length_c   1.000
_cell.angle_alpha   90.00
_cell.angle_beta   90.00
_cell.angle_gamma   90.00
#
_symmetry.space_group_name_H-M   'P 1'
#
loop_
_entity.id
_entity.type
_entity.pdbx_description
1 polymer ?
#
loop_
_entity_poly.entity_id
_entity_poly.type
_entity_poly.pdbx_seq_one_letter_code
_entity_poly.pdbx_strand_id
1 'polypeptide(L)'
;SHYHRIHSPVDGTVTKQWTLGRKSYPVNKWGIKYGVRTLAKNYRVITEVKTVTGHVAIVKVGAMFVNSIETTYKGSELVKGKEMAYFTFGSTVVLLFEKGIFQVDQT
;
A
#
# COMPACT_ATOMS: atom_id res chain seq x y z
N SER A 1 11.43 -12.77 -12.39
CA SER A 1 11.15 -12.45 -10.98
C SER A 1 10.67 -11.02 -10.92
N HIS A 2 9.40 -10.78 -10.63
CA HIS A 2 8.90 -9.42 -10.49
C HIS A 2 9.41 -8.82 -9.18
N TYR A 3 9.81 -7.56 -9.20
CA TYR A 3 10.24 -6.86 -8.00
C TYR A 3 9.01 -6.57 -7.12
N HIS A 4 8.93 -7.23 -5.97
CA HIS A 4 7.79 -7.14 -5.05
C HIS A 4 8.08 -6.32 -3.78
N ARG A 5 9.16 -5.53 -3.78
CA ARG A 5 9.48 -4.62 -2.66
C ARG A 5 8.72 -3.31 -2.82
N ILE A 6 8.32 -2.76 -1.69
CA ILE A 6 7.53 -1.54 -1.56
C ILE A 6 8.43 -0.52 -0.88
N HIS A 7 8.59 0.62 -1.54
CA HIS A 7 9.40 1.73 -1.06
C HIS A 7 8.48 2.89 -0.70
N SER A 8 8.88 3.69 0.29
CA SER A 8 8.10 4.87 0.65
C SER A 8 8.04 5.82 -0.55
N PRO A 9 6.84 6.27 -0.96
CA PRO A 9 6.70 7.26 -2.02
C PRO A 9 6.98 8.69 -1.52
N VAL A 10 7.04 8.90 -0.21
CA VAL A 10 7.13 10.21 0.45
C VAL A 10 8.09 10.19 1.63
N ASP A 11 8.58 11.37 1.99
CA ASP A 11 9.18 11.64 3.29
C ASP A 11 8.09 12.00 4.30
N GLY A 12 8.20 11.53 5.54
CA GLY A 12 7.28 11.89 6.61
C GLY A 12 7.19 10.88 7.74
N THR A 13 6.30 11.15 8.69
CA THR A 13 6.17 10.36 9.91
C THR A 13 4.91 9.49 9.87
N VAL A 14 5.05 8.19 10.14
CA VAL A 14 3.95 7.25 10.30
C VAL A 14 3.12 7.66 11.53
N THR A 15 1.86 8.03 11.31
CA THR A 15 0.93 8.38 12.39
C THR A 15 0.13 7.18 12.87
N LYS A 16 -0.15 6.22 11.97
CA LYS A 16 -0.94 5.04 12.30
C LYS A 16 -0.65 3.90 11.33
N GLN A 17 -0.67 2.67 11.85
CA GLN A 17 -0.60 1.46 11.03
C GLN A 17 -1.58 0.42 11.56
N TRP A 18 -2.35 -0.19 10.67
CA TRP A 18 -3.30 -1.25 11.04
C TRP A 18 -3.64 -2.14 9.85
N THR A 19 -4.25 -3.28 10.17
CA THR A 19 -4.58 -4.31 9.19
C THR A 19 -6.08 -4.49 9.12
N LEU A 20 -6.61 -4.70 7.91
CA LEU A 20 -8.01 -5.00 7.65
C LEU A 20 -8.13 -6.16 6.64
N GLY A 21 -9.25 -6.88 6.69
CA GLY A 21 -9.50 -8.05 5.85
C GLY A 21 -8.90 -9.34 6.41
N ARG A 22 -9.46 -10.48 6.01
CA ARG A 22 -9.03 -11.83 6.45
C ARG A 22 -8.67 -12.77 5.32
N LYS A 23 -9.18 -12.50 4.12
CA LYS A 23 -8.99 -13.28 2.90
C LYS A 23 -8.73 -12.31 1.75
N SER A 24 -8.08 -12.80 0.72
CA SER A 24 -7.76 -11.99 -0.45
C SER A 24 -8.10 -12.73 -1.73
N TYR A 25 -8.64 -11.98 -2.68
CA TYR A 25 -9.00 -12.42 -4.01
C TYR A 25 -7.99 -11.86 -5.04
N PRO A 26 -7.95 -12.41 -6.27
CA PRO A 26 -7.07 -11.90 -7.32
C PRO A 26 -7.25 -10.39 -7.55
N VAL A 27 -6.13 -9.69 -7.75
CA VAL A 27 -6.10 -8.26 -8.12
C VAL A 27 -5.66 -8.04 -9.57
N ASN A 28 -5.65 -9.11 -10.38
CA ASN A 28 -5.44 -9.00 -11.82
C ASN A 28 -6.68 -8.36 -12.50
N LYS A 29 -6.57 -8.05 -13.81
CA LYS A 29 -7.63 -7.40 -14.60
C LYS A 29 -9.02 -8.03 -14.38
N TRP A 30 -9.10 -9.36 -14.38
CA TRP A 30 -10.36 -10.08 -14.21
C TRP A 30 -10.87 -10.05 -12.76
N GLY A 31 -9.98 -10.19 -11.78
CA GLY A 31 -10.30 -10.11 -10.37
C GLY A 31 -10.81 -8.72 -9.96
N ILE A 32 -10.24 -7.64 -10.51
CA ILE A 32 -10.76 -6.28 -10.30
C ILE A 32 -12.11 -6.09 -11.02
N LYS A 33 -12.27 -6.59 -12.25
CA LYS A 33 -13.50 -6.41 -13.03
C LYS A 33 -14.72 -7.12 -12.43
N TYR A 34 -14.55 -8.35 -11.96
CA TYR A 34 -15.67 -9.20 -11.51
C TYR A 34 -15.72 -9.40 -10.00
N GLY A 35 -14.64 -9.12 -9.29
CA GLY A 35 -14.60 -9.26 -7.84
C GLY A 35 -15.37 -8.15 -7.12
N VAL A 36 -16.01 -8.50 -6.02
CA VAL A 36 -16.82 -7.55 -5.25
C VAL A 36 -15.93 -6.76 -4.29
N ARG A 37 -15.67 -5.48 -4.61
CA ARG A 37 -14.93 -4.53 -3.75
C ARG A 37 -13.56 -5.09 -3.32
N THR A 38 -12.85 -5.73 -4.23
CA THR A 38 -11.59 -6.45 -3.95
C THR A 38 -10.57 -5.62 -3.19
N LEU A 39 -10.28 -4.39 -3.65
CA LEU A 39 -9.34 -3.49 -2.98
C LEU A 39 -9.73 -3.12 -1.54
N ALA A 40 -11.04 -3.06 -1.26
CA ALA A 40 -11.57 -2.68 0.05
C ALA A 40 -11.82 -3.88 0.99
N LYS A 41 -11.94 -5.10 0.46
CA LYS A 41 -12.24 -6.32 1.25
C LYS A 41 -11.04 -7.24 1.44
N ASN A 42 -10.07 -7.21 0.52
CA ASN A 42 -8.86 -8.01 0.63
C ASN A 42 -8.10 -7.67 1.92
N TYR A 43 -7.32 -8.66 2.38
CA TYR A 43 -6.31 -8.44 3.42
C TYR A 43 -5.37 -7.32 2.97
N ARG A 44 -5.20 -6.32 3.84
CA ARG A 44 -4.39 -5.14 3.56
C ARG A 44 -3.81 -4.54 4.82
N VAL A 45 -2.63 -3.96 4.69
CA VAL A 45 -1.96 -3.17 5.73
C VAL A 45 -2.00 -1.71 5.30
N ILE A 46 -2.61 -0.86 6.12
CA ILE A 46 -2.69 0.59 5.91
C ILE A 46 -1.59 1.25 6.73
N THR A 47 -0.83 2.15 6.12
CA THR A 47 0.13 3.03 6.79
C THR A 47 -0.23 4.47 6.48
N GLU A 48 -0.71 5.22 7.49
CA GLU A 48 -0.92 6.66 7.40
C GLU A 48 0.38 7.39 7.72
N VAL A 49 0.70 8.38 6.90
CA VAL A 49 1.93 9.16 6.95
C VAL A 49 1.55 10.63 6.93
N LYS A 50 2.03 11.39 7.92
CA LYS A 50 2.01 12.84 7.90
C LYS A 50 3.26 13.33 7.19
N THR A 51 3.06 14.01 6.06
CA THR A 51 4.13 14.66 5.30
C THR A 51 4.15 16.16 5.59
N VAL A 52 5.07 16.90 4.99
CA VAL A 52 5.11 18.37 5.07
C VAL A 52 3.88 19.01 4.43
N THR A 53 3.32 18.40 3.39
CA THR A 53 2.23 18.99 2.57
C THR A 53 0.85 18.44 2.90
N GLY A 54 0.74 17.41 3.72
CA GLY A 54 -0.54 16.80 4.11
C GLY A 54 -0.43 15.32 4.47
N HIS A 55 -1.56 14.66 4.64
CA HIS A 55 -1.65 13.23 4.95
C HIS A 55 -1.68 12.35 3.70
N VAL A 56 -0.97 11.24 3.77
CA VAL A 56 -0.93 10.18 2.75
C VAL A 56 -1.22 8.84 3.41
N ALA A 57 -2.04 8.01 2.77
CA ALA A 57 -2.20 6.62 3.17
C ALA A 57 -1.60 5.69 2.10
N ILE A 58 -0.67 4.84 2.53
CA ILE A 58 -0.05 3.80 1.71
C ILE A 58 -0.71 2.48 2.06
N VAL A 59 -1.58 1.99 1.18
CA VAL A 59 -2.40 0.79 1.41
C VAL A 59 -1.82 -0.36 0.62
N LYS A 60 -1.19 -1.31 1.33
CA LYS A 60 -0.60 -2.52 0.76
C LYS A 60 -1.70 -3.55 0.70
N VAL A 61 -2.13 -3.96 -0.49
CA VAL A 61 -3.25 -4.89 -0.67
C VAL A 61 -2.73 -6.22 -1.19
N GLY A 62 -2.92 -7.27 -0.39
CA GLY A 62 -2.58 -8.63 -0.78
C GLY A 62 -3.57 -9.16 -1.82
N ALA A 63 -3.12 -10.02 -2.73
CA ALA A 63 -4.00 -10.87 -3.53
C ALA A 63 -4.10 -12.26 -2.92
N MET A 64 -4.52 -13.26 -3.71
CA MET A 64 -4.70 -14.65 -3.26
C MET A 64 -3.66 -15.09 -2.22
N PHE A 65 -4.15 -15.78 -1.19
CA PHE A 65 -3.41 -16.20 0.03
C PHE A 65 -3.26 -15.11 1.10
N VAL A 66 -3.47 -15.51 2.36
CA VAL A 66 -3.32 -14.67 3.55
C VAL A 66 -1.84 -14.68 3.93
N ASN A 67 -1.25 -13.54 4.32
CA ASN A 67 0.19 -13.30 4.57
C ASN A 67 1.04 -12.97 3.33
N SER A 68 0.43 -12.34 2.32
CA SER A 68 1.19 -11.84 1.18
C SER A 68 1.94 -10.53 1.43
N ILE A 69 1.88 -9.95 2.64
CA ILE A 69 2.45 -8.64 2.96
C ILE A 69 3.36 -8.76 4.17
N GLU A 70 4.62 -8.34 4.02
CA GLU A 70 5.61 -8.31 5.09
C GLU A 70 6.17 -6.90 5.25
N THR A 71 6.03 -6.30 6.44
CA THR A 71 6.56 -4.97 6.74
C THR A 71 7.99 -5.06 7.27
N THR A 72 8.94 -4.45 6.56
CA THR A 72 10.37 -4.50 6.90
C THR A 72 10.82 -3.32 7.75
N TYR A 73 10.15 -2.18 7.63
CA TYR A 73 10.44 -0.99 8.44
C TYR A 73 9.55 -0.90 9.68
N LYS A 74 10.16 -0.77 10.85
CA LYS A 74 9.48 -0.70 12.16
C LYS A 74 9.53 0.68 12.83
N GLY A 75 10.25 1.64 12.26
CA GLY A 75 10.32 2.99 12.80
C GLY A 75 9.11 3.84 12.40
N SER A 76 9.11 5.10 12.86
CA SER A 76 8.10 6.09 12.49
C SER A 76 8.51 6.97 11.32
N GLU A 77 9.80 7.14 11.04
CA GLU A 77 10.29 8.09 10.02
C GLU A 77 10.52 7.42 8.67
N LEU A 78 9.66 7.73 7.71
CA LEU A 78 9.83 7.30 6.33
C LEU A 78 10.67 8.30 5.55
N VAL A 79 11.60 7.76 4.77
CA VAL A 79 12.38 8.50 3.78
C VAL A 79 12.00 8.01 2.40
N LYS A 80 11.72 8.93 1.48
CA LYS A 80 11.33 8.63 0.10
C LYS A 80 12.36 7.70 -0.55
N GLY A 81 11.87 6.63 -1.18
CA GLY A 81 12.70 5.63 -1.84
C GLY A 81 13.35 4.60 -0.90
N LYS A 82 13.21 4.70 0.43
CA LYS A 82 13.61 3.62 1.34
C LYS A 82 12.55 2.53 1.38
N GLU A 83 13.00 1.28 1.48
CA GLU A 83 12.10 0.13 1.60
C GLU A 83 11.29 0.18 2.90
N MET A 84 10.02 -0.21 2.81
CA MET A 84 9.13 -0.29 3.95
C MET A 84 8.44 -1.65 4.11
N ALA A 85 8.32 -2.42 3.03
CA ALA A 85 7.63 -3.69 3.01
C ALA A 85 7.95 -4.47 1.72
N TYR A 86 7.52 -5.72 1.64
CA TYR A 86 7.47 -6.47 0.38
C TYR A 86 6.24 -7.36 0.34
N PHE A 87 5.90 -7.83 -0.86
CA PHE A 87 4.90 -8.86 -1.07
C PHE A 87 5.54 -10.21 -1.40
N THR A 88 4.98 -11.30 -0.88
CA THR A 88 5.42 -12.66 -1.24
C THR A 88 4.76 -13.17 -2.51
N PHE A 89 3.55 -12.71 -2.83
CA PHE A 89 2.78 -13.08 -4.03
C PHE A 89 1.99 -11.89 -4.58
N GLY A 90 1.24 -12.12 -5.66
CA GLY A 90 0.42 -11.13 -6.37
C GLY A 90 -0.23 -10.10 -5.45
N SER A 91 -0.20 -8.84 -5.86
CA SER A 91 -0.40 -7.72 -4.95
C SER A 91 -0.61 -6.41 -5.70
N THR A 92 -1.08 -5.41 -4.98
CA THR A 92 -1.18 -4.04 -5.47
C THR A 92 -1.01 -3.05 -4.31
N VAL A 93 -0.64 -1.82 -4.64
CA VAL A 93 -0.58 -0.71 -3.69
C VAL A 93 -1.58 0.35 -4.12
N VAL A 94 -2.41 0.79 -3.19
CA VAL A 94 -3.29 1.95 -3.36
C VAL A 94 -2.69 3.10 -2.57
N LEU A 95 -2.47 4.23 -3.25
CA LEU A 95 -2.04 5.47 -2.62
C LEU A 95 -3.24 6.41 -2.52
N LEU A 96 -3.48 6.93 -1.32
CA LEU A 96 -4.50 7.94 -1.06
C LEU A 96 -3.79 9.20 -0.59
N PHE A 97 -4.20 10.33 -1.14
CA PHE A 97 -3.64 11.64 -0.86
C PHE A 97 -4.77 12.56 -0.43
N GLU A 98 -4.49 13.49 0.48
CA GLU A 98 -5.41 14.63 0.68
C GLU A 98 -5.62 15.40 -0.62
N LYS A 99 -6.77 16.05 -0.74
CA LYS A 99 -7.09 16.82 -1.95
C LYS A 99 -6.06 17.92 -2.15
N GLY A 100 -5.45 17.96 -3.34
CA GLY A 100 -4.53 19.03 -3.75
C GLY A 100 -3.05 18.79 -3.45
N ILE A 101 -2.67 17.67 -2.82
CA ILE A 101 -1.26 17.42 -2.46
C ILE A 101 -0.52 16.49 -3.44
N PHE A 102 -1.23 15.90 -4.41
CA PHE A 102 -0.67 15.02 -5.41
C PHE A 102 -0.88 15.59 -6.81
N GLN A 103 0.22 15.63 -7.57
CA GLN A 103 0.22 15.99 -8.98
C GLN A 103 0.87 14.86 -9.76
N VAL A 104 0.19 14.39 -10.80
CA VAL A 104 0.75 13.43 -11.73
C VAL A 104 1.80 14.16 -12.56
N ASP A 105 3.01 13.62 -12.59
CA ASP A 105 4.05 14.10 -13.50
C ASP A 105 3.60 13.81 -14.94
N GLN A 106 3.69 14.81 -15.83
CA GLN A 106 3.23 14.71 -17.22
C GLN A 106 4.34 14.23 -18.18
N THR A 107 5.44 13.72 -17.63
CA THR A 107 6.57 13.20 -18.40
C THR A 107 6.24 11.98 -19.24
#